data_AF-A0A7W9GQ45-F1
#
_entry.id   AF-A0A7W9GQ45-F1
#
_cell.length_a   1.000
_cell.length_b   1.000
_cell.length_c   1.000
_cell.angle_alpha   90.00
_cell.angle_beta   90.00
_cell.angle_gamma   90.00
#
_symmetry.space_group_name_H-M   'P 1'
#
loop_
_entity.id
_entity.type
_entity.pdbx_description
1 polymer ?
#
loop_
_entity_poly.entity_id
_entity_poly.type
_entity_poly.pdbx_seq_one_letter_code
_entity_poly.pdbx_strand_id
1 'polypeptide(L)'
;MTATAESWGELPGPVAPSAIRAALPPQEAGEFDREYRRAMAEATESLDLTGVLTMLRRWQRVVWSAQDPQSHRRMLDHADRLSRGQDVPTEPWETTKARLCL
;
A
#
# COMPACT_ATOMS: atom_id res chain seq x y z
N MET A 1 10.33 -13.90 -30.99
CA MET A 1 9.46 -12.72 -30.90
C MET A 1 8.84 -12.70 -29.51
N THR A 2 9.47 -11.99 -28.58
CA THR A 2 9.05 -11.88 -27.17
C THR A 2 8.04 -10.74 -27.03
N ALA A 3 6.78 -11.08 -26.78
CA ALA A 3 5.76 -10.12 -26.40
C ALA A 3 6.03 -9.65 -24.96
N THR A 4 6.38 -8.38 -24.82
CA THR A 4 6.44 -7.64 -23.56
C THR A 4 5.04 -7.55 -22.97
N ALA A 5 4.75 -8.38 -21.96
CA ALA A 5 3.61 -8.15 -21.09
C ALA A 5 3.94 -6.97 -20.17
N GLU A 6 3.28 -5.85 -20.43
CA GLU A 6 3.32 -4.63 -19.64
C GLU A 6 2.82 -4.92 -18.22
N SER A 7 3.76 -5.08 -17.30
CA SER A 7 3.62 -5.60 -15.93
C SER A 7 3.08 -4.57 -14.91
N TRP A 8 2.00 -3.86 -15.23
CA TRP A 8 1.40 -2.88 -14.29
C TRP A 8 -0.13 -2.91 -14.29
N GLY A 9 -0.76 -4.08 -14.21
CA GLY A 9 -2.22 -4.18 -14.41
C GLY A 9 -3.02 -5.28 -13.71
N GLU A 10 -2.41 -6.12 -12.87
CA GLU A 10 -3.19 -7.05 -12.02
C GLU A 10 -3.10 -6.52 -10.59
N LEU A 11 -4.16 -5.87 -10.09
CA LEU A 11 -4.29 -5.65 -8.65
C LEU A 11 -4.20 -7.04 -8.02
N PRO A 12 -3.15 -7.34 -7.20
CA PRO A 12 -3.04 -8.68 -6.67
C PRO A 12 -4.31 -8.95 -5.87
N GLY A 13 -5.05 -9.98 -6.28
CA GLY A 13 -6.15 -10.54 -5.51
C GLY A 13 -5.72 -10.77 -4.06
N PRO A 14 -6.67 -10.96 -3.12
CA PRO A 14 -6.42 -10.89 -1.68
C PRO A 14 -5.08 -11.54 -1.32
N VAL A 15 -4.08 -10.70 -1.01
CA VAL A 15 -2.72 -11.17 -0.78
C VAL A 15 -2.81 -12.06 0.44
N ALA A 16 -2.50 -13.34 0.26
CA ALA A 16 -2.51 -14.31 1.35
C ALA A 16 -1.76 -13.69 2.55
N PRO A 17 -2.24 -13.87 3.80
CA PRO A 17 -1.58 -13.30 4.97
C PRO A 17 -0.08 -13.59 5.03
N SER A 18 0.33 -14.77 4.54
CA SER A 18 1.73 -15.18 4.37
C SER A 18 2.53 -14.29 3.42
N ALA A 19 1.94 -13.84 2.32
CA ALA A 19 2.58 -12.95 1.36
C ALA A 19 2.72 -11.51 1.88
N ILE A 20 1.72 -11.02 2.64
CA ILE A 20 1.86 -9.74 3.37
C ILE A 20 3.01 -9.86 4.37
N ARG A 21 3.03 -10.94 5.16
CA ARG A 21 4.04 -11.19 6.18
C ARG A 21 5.46 -11.28 5.62
N ALA A 22 5.63 -11.88 4.44
CA ALA A 22 6.91 -12.01 3.77
C ALA A 22 7.43 -10.66 3.20
N ALA A 23 6.53 -9.74 2.90
CA ALA A 23 6.84 -8.43 2.33
C ALA A 23 7.10 -7.33 3.38
N LEU A 24 6.82 -7.61 4.66
CA LEU A 24 7.04 -6.65 5.74
C LEU A 24 8.51 -6.63 6.20
N PRO A 25 9.05 -5.46 6.56
CA PRO A 25 10.35 -5.39 7.21
C PRO A 25 10.30 -6.07 8.60
N PRO A 26 11.46 -6.49 9.14
CA PRO A 26 11.53 -7.23 10.40
C PRO A 26 10.89 -6.51 11.60
N GLN A 27 10.89 -5.17 11.60
CA GLN A 27 10.34 -4.36 12.67
C GLN A 27 8.81 -4.44 12.72
N GLU A 28 8.15 -4.39 11.56
CA GLU A 28 6.70 -4.42 11.40
C GLU A 28 6.13 -5.84 11.43
N ALA A 29 6.92 -6.82 10.99
CA ALA A 29 6.60 -8.23 10.98
C ALA A 29 6.09 -8.77 12.34
N GLY A 30 6.72 -8.37 13.44
CA GLY A 30 6.33 -8.80 14.79
C GLY A 30 4.97 -8.25 15.21
N GLU A 31 4.66 -7.01 14.82
CA GLU A 31 3.37 -6.39 15.11
C GLU A 31 2.25 -7.00 14.27
N PHE A 32 2.51 -7.28 12.98
CA PHE A 32 1.61 -8.04 12.13
C PHE A 32 1.26 -9.40 12.74
N ASP A 33 2.25 -10.18 13.17
CA ASP A 33 2.04 -11.53 13.72
C ASP A 33 1.19 -11.50 15.01
N ARG A 34 1.35 -10.46 15.83
CA ARG A 34 0.55 -10.27 17.04
C ARG A 34 -0.90 -9.90 16.71
N GLU A 35 -1.10 -8.92 15.83
CA GLU A 35 -2.44 -8.48 15.41
C GLU A 35 -3.20 -9.59 14.68
N TYR A 36 -2.54 -10.32 13.78
CA TYR A 36 -3.16 -11.41 13.02
C TYR A 36 -3.67 -12.53 13.93
N ARG A 37 -2.86 -12.98 14.90
CA ARG A 37 -3.27 -14.01 15.86
C ARG A 37 -4.46 -13.55 16.71
N ARG A 38 -4.46 -12.30 17.15
CA ARG A 38 -5.57 -11.74 17.92
C ARG A 38 -6.87 -11.71 17.10
N ALA A 39 -6.81 -11.16 15.88
CA ALA A 39 -7.98 -11.05 15.01
C ALA A 39 -8.54 -12.43 14.65
N MET A 40 -7.68 -13.43 14.42
CA MET A 40 -8.12 -14.81 14.15
C MET A 40 -8.77 -15.48 15.37
N ALA A 41 -8.27 -15.23 16.58
CA ALA A 41 -8.91 -15.73 17.80
C ALA A 41 -10.31 -15.12 17.98
N GLU A 42 -10.44 -13.80 17.84
CA GLU A 42 -11.73 -13.10 17.91
C GLU A 42 -12.71 -13.61 16.82
N ALA A 43 -12.21 -13.85 15.60
CA ALA A 43 -13.02 -14.39 14.50
C ALA A 43 -13.45 -15.85 14.73
N THR A 44 -12.65 -16.65 15.42
CA THR A 44 -13.00 -18.04 15.75
C THR A 44 -14.16 -18.09 16.74
N GLU A 45 -14.16 -17.21 17.73
CA GLU A 45 -15.23 -17.11 18.74
C GLU A 45 -16.52 -16.52 18.16
N SER A 46 -16.40 -15.49 17.31
CA SER A 46 -17.55 -14.75 16.75
C SER A 46 -18.07 -15.31 15.42
N LEU A 47 -17.29 -16.18 14.77
CA LEU A 47 -17.47 -16.62 13.38
C LEU A 47 -17.50 -15.47 12.36
N ASP A 48 -16.95 -14.31 12.72
CA ASP A 48 -16.88 -13.12 11.87
C ASP A 48 -15.43 -12.78 11.47
N LEU A 49 -15.13 -12.86 10.17
CA LEU A 49 -13.82 -12.55 9.60
C LEU A 49 -13.62 -11.07 9.27
N THR A 50 -14.60 -10.21 9.51
CA THR A 50 -14.54 -8.78 9.17
C THR A 50 -13.32 -8.10 9.81
N GLY A 51 -13.01 -8.42 11.07
CA GLY A 51 -11.83 -7.92 11.76
C GLY A 51 -10.52 -8.32 11.09
N VAL A 52 -10.40 -9.60 10.70
CA VAL A 52 -9.22 -10.13 10.00
C VAL A 52 -9.04 -9.44 8.64
N LEU A 53 -10.11 -9.34 7.85
CA LEU A 53 -10.05 -8.72 6.51
C LEU A 53 -9.69 -7.22 6.58
N THR A 54 -10.20 -6.52 7.60
CA THR A 54 -9.88 -5.10 7.84
C THR A 54 -8.40 -4.93 8.21
N MET A 55 -7.90 -5.80 9.09
CA MET A 55 -6.49 -5.82 9.48
C MET A 55 -5.58 -6.10 8.27
N LEU A 56 -5.88 -7.12 7.45
CA LEU A 56 -5.09 -7.42 6.25
C LEU A 56 -5.03 -6.25 5.26
N ARG A 57 -6.16 -5.55 5.06
CA ARG A 57 -6.21 -4.38 4.18
C ARG A 57 -5.34 -3.22 4.68
N ARG A 58 -5.28 -3.00 6.00
CA ARG A 58 -4.39 -2.02 6.61
C ARG A 58 -2.93 -2.37 6.34
N TRP A 59 -2.54 -3.63 6.57
CA TRP A 59 -1.16 -4.07 6.38
C TRP A 59 -0.74 -4.13 4.91
N GLN A 60 -1.65 -4.40 3.97
CA GLN A 60 -1.40 -4.23 2.54
C GLN A 60 -0.97 -2.79 2.21
N ARG A 61 -1.63 -1.79 2.81
CA ARG A 61 -1.24 -0.38 2.61
C ARG A 61 0.16 -0.08 3.14
N VAL A 62 0.54 -0.67 4.28
CA VAL A 62 1.89 -0.55 4.84
C VAL A 62 2.92 -1.15 3.87
N VAL A 63 2.68 -2.37 3.39
CA VAL A 63 3.55 -3.02 2.40
C VAL A 63 3.68 -2.16 1.14
N TRP A 64 2.58 -1.65 0.59
CA TRP A 64 2.64 -0.78 -0.59
C TRP A 64 3.40 0.52 -0.33
N SER A 65 3.23 1.14 0.84
CA SER A 65 3.98 2.34 1.19
C SER A 65 5.48 2.10 1.33
N ALA A 66 5.88 0.92 1.82
CA ALA A 66 7.27 0.51 1.92
C ALA A 66 7.86 0.10 0.55
N GLN A 67 7.01 -0.40 -0.36
CA GLN A 67 7.37 -0.84 -1.70
C GLN A 67 7.22 0.23 -2.78
N ASP A 68 7.13 1.52 -2.43
CA ASP A 68 7.01 2.58 -3.44
C ASP A 68 8.33 3.37 -3.71
N PRO A 69 9.37 2.75 -4.31
CA PRO A 69 10.49 3.46 -4.91
C PRO A 69 10.08 4.44 -6.02
N GLN A 70 8.88 4.30 -6.60
CA GLN A 70 8.46 5.10 -7.75
C GLN A 70 7.87 6.44 -7.30
N SER A 71 7.11 6.50 -6.21
CA SER A 71 6.76 7.76 -5.54
C SER A 71 7.97 8.41 -4.91
N HIS A 72 8.91 7.63 -4.37
CA HIS A 72 10.19 8.20 -3.92
C HIS A 72 10.97 8.85 -5.08
N ARG A 73 11.05 8.18 -6.24
CA ARG A 73 11.66 8.75 -7.47
C ARG A 73 10.88 9.94 -8.04
N ARG A 74 9.56 9.89 -8.08
CA ARG A 74 8.71 11.01 -8.54
C ARG A 74 8.81 12.21 -7.61
N MET A 75 8.91 11.98 -6.30
CA MET A 75 9.18 13.02 -5.31
C MET A 75 10.56 13.65 -5.52
N LEU A 76 11.61 12.84 -5.74
CA LEU A 76 12.95 13.35 -6.04
C LEU A 76 12.99 14.12 -7.37
N ASP A 77 12.32 13.62 -8.40
CA ASP A 77 12.22 14.29 -9.71
C ASP A 77 11.46 15.62 -9.61
N HIS A 78 10.36 15.66 -8.87
CA HIS A 78 9.64 16.91 -8.57
C HIS A 78 10.49 17.89 -7.75
N ALA A 79 11.22 17.41 -6.74
CA ALA A 79 12.10 18.25 -5.93
C ALA A 79 13.27 18.82 -6.73
N ASP A 80 13.85 18.04 -7.64
CA ASP A 80 14.93 18.47 -8.53
C ASP A 80 14.42 19.48 -9.58
N ARG A 81 13.24 19.24 -10.17
CA ARG A 81 12.58 20.20 -11.08
C ARG A 81 12.28 21.53 -10.38
N LEU A 82 11.74 21.49 -9.15
CA LEU A 82 11.49 22.69 -8.35
C LEU A 82 12.78 23.44 -8.01
N SER A 83 13.85 22.71 -7.64
CA SER A 83 15.16 23.28 -7.32
C SER A 83 15.82 23.96 -8.53
N ARG A 84 15.50 23.48 -9.74
CA ARG A 84 15.92 24.08 -11.02
C ARG A 84 14.99 25.22 -11.49
N GLY A 85 14.02 25.64 -10.68
CA GLY A 85 13.08 26.72 -10.98
C GLY A 85 12.03 26.35 -12.04
N GLN A 86 11.83 25.05 -12.30
CA GLN A 86 10.81 24.59 -13.23
C GLN A 86 9.45 24.47 -12.54
N ASP A 87 8.40 24.81 -13.28
CA ASP A 87 7.03 24.75 -12.79
C ASP A 87 6.61 23.28 -12.58
N VAL A 88 6.28 22.95 -11.33
CA VAL A 88 5.73 21.64 -10.97
C VAL A 88 4.22 21.77 -11.01
N PRO A 89 3.49 20.99 -11.83
CA PRO A 89 2.04 21.11 -11.91
C PRO A 89 1.40 20.87 -10.54
N THR A 90 0.97 21.94 -9.90
CA THR A 90 0.17 21.88 -8.68
C THR A 90 -1.29 21.99 -9.05
N GLU A 91 -2.10 21.01 -8.65
CA GLU A 91 -3.56 21.12 -8.73
C GLU A 91 -4.09 21.80 -7.45
N PRO A 92 -5.13 22.64 -7.55
CA PRO A 92 -5.81 23.17 -6.37
C PRO A 92 -6.34 22.05 -5.48
N TRP A 93 -6.22 22.21 -4.17
CA TRP A 93 -6.66 21.23 -3.18
C TRP A 93 -8.11 20.77 -3.37
N GLU A 94 -9.01 21.68 -3.78
CA GLU A 94 -10.41 21.38 -4.07
C GLU A 94 -10.58 20.39 -5.23
N THR A 95 -9.71 20.44 -6.25
CA THR A 95 -9.71 19.49 -7.37
C THR A 95 -9.24 18.11 -6.93
N THR A 96 -8.20 18.05 -6.10
CA THR A 96 -7.71 16.80 -5.51
C THR A 96 -8.78 16.17 -4.60
N LYS A 97 -9.43 16.98 -3.77
CA LYS A 97 -10.49 16.55 -2.85
C LYS A 97 -11.68 15.96 -3.59
N ALA A 98 -12.14 16.63 -4.65
CA ALA A 98 -13.22 16.14 -5.51
C ALA A 98 -12.88 14.82 -6.22
N ARG A 99 -11.63 14.64 -6.68
CA ARG A 99 -11.16 13.38 -7.30
C ARG A 99 -11.06 12.23 -6.30
N LEU A 100 -10.68 12.54 -5.06
CA LEU A 100 -10.52 11.56 -3.99
C LEU A 100 -11.82 11.29 -3.20
N CYS A 101 -12.91 11.98 -3.54
CA CYS A 101 -14.20 11.93 -2.83
C CYS A 101 -14.04 12.17 -1.31
N LEU A 102 -13.15 13.10 -0.93
CA LEU A 102 -12.89 13.54 0.44
C LEU A 102 -13.73 14.78 0.82
#